data_AF-A0A6P0XTX0-F1
#
_entry.id   AF-A0A6P0XTX0-F1
#
_cell.length_a   1.000
_cell.length_b   1.000
_cell.length_c   1.000
_cell.angle_alpha   90.00
_cell.angle_beta   90.00
_cell.angle_gamma   90.00
#
_symmetry.space_group_name_H-M   'P 1'
#
loop_
_entity.id
_entity.type
_entity.pdbx_description
1 polymer ?
#
loop_
_entity_poly.entity_id
_entity_poly.type
_entity_poly.pdbx_seq_one_letter_code
_entity_poly.pdbx_strand_id
1 'polypeptide(L)'
;MDDSLKNALLSYQTALNQHLLVLKEEFEMLETAWRSLNDVYEGSAAEEFKEAWRKTMVDFEDSIGKIETILSFLQEITENA
;
A
#
# COMPACT_ATOMS: atom_id res chain seq x y z
N MET A 1 10.50 -17.60 22.34
CA MET A 1 10.92 -17.67 20.92
C MET A 1 12.45 -17.65 20.85
N ASP A 2 13.10 -18.18 19.81
CA ASP A 2 14.54 -17.97 19.60
C ASP A 2 14.80 -16.48 19.35
N ASP A 3 15.79 -15.89 20.02
CA ASP A 3 16.10 -14.46 19.92
C ASP A 3 16.45 -14.04 18.49
N SER A 4 17.06 -14.95 17.71
CA SER A 4 17.34 -14.74 16.29
C SER A 4 16.06 -14.59 15.47
N LEU A 5 15.07 -15.46 15.71
CA LEU A 5 13.76 -15.39 15.04
C LEU A 5 13.00 -14.12 15.42
N LYS A 6 13.01 -13.74 16.71
CA LYS A 6 12.37 -12.50 17.17
C LYS A 6 12.94 -11.27 16.45
N ASN A 7 14.26 -11.17 16.39
CA ASN A 7 14.94 -10.05 15.73
C ASN A 7 14.67 -10.02 14.22
N ALA A 8 14.60 -11.19 13.56
CA ALA A 8 14.25 -11.27 12.15
C ALA A 8 12.82 -10.77 11.88
N LEU A 9 11.85 -11.16 12.72
CA LEU A 9 10.45 -10.71 12.60
C LEU A 9 10.31 -9.20 12.82
N LEU A 10 10.99 -8.63 13.82
CA LEU A 10 11.00 -7.18 14.05
C LEU A 10 11.65 -6.40 12.90
N SER A 11 12.73 -6.95 12.32
CA SER A 11 13.38 -6.36 11.14
C SER A 11 12.45 -6.37 9.93
N TYR A 12 11.73 -7.48 9.72
CA TYR A 12 10.75 -7.60 8.64
C TYR A 12 9.56 -6.65 8.85
N GLN A 13 9.04 -6.54 10.07
CA GLN A 13 8.00 -5.58 10.43
C GLN A 13 8.44 -4.13 10.13
N THR A 14 9.68 -3.79 10.47
CA THR A 14 10.26 -2.46 10.19
C THR A 14 10.31 -2.19 8.67
N ALA A 15 10.78 -3.16 7.89
CA ALA A 15 10.84 -3.05 6.43
C ALA A 15 9.44 -2.91 5.80
N LEU A 16 8.46 -3.68 6.29
CA LEU A 16 7.07 -3.57 5.82
C LEU A 16 6.43 -2.22 6.17
N ASN A 17 6.68 -1.69 7.36
CA ASN A 17 6.20 -0.35 7.73
C ASN A 17 6.79 0.74 6.83
N GLN A 18 8.09 0.67 6.54
CA GLN A 18 8.73 1.60 5.60
C GLN A 18 8.16 1.48 4.19
N HIS A 19 7.96 0.25 3.72
CA HIS A 19 7.37 0.01 2.41
C HIS A 19 5.93 0.54 2.33
N LEU A 20 5.11 0.29 3.37
CA LEU A 20 3.74 0.78 3.44
C LEU A 20 3.67 2.32 3.42
N LEU A 21 4.59 2.98 4.14
CA LEU A 21 4.68 4.44 4.15
C LEU A 21 4.96 4.99 2.75
N VAL A 22 6.04 4.51 2.10
CA VAL A 22 6.42 4.96 0.75
C VAL A 22 5.29 4.69 -0.24
N LEU A 23 4.69 3.50 -0.16
CA LEU A 23 3.60 3.11 -1.05
C LEU A 23 2.41 4.07 -0.93
N LYS A 24 2.01 4.41 0.31
CA LYS A 24 0.92 5.37 0.58
C LYS A 24 1.26 6.77 0.04
N GLU A 25 2.47 7.26 0.29
CA GLU A 25 2.91 8.59 -0.18
C GLU A 25 2.93 8.68 -1.71
N GLU A 26 3.53 7.70 -2.39
CA GLU A 26 3.61 7.68 -3.86
C GLU A 26 2.21 7.64 -4.49
N PHE A 27 1.29 6.89 -3.90
CA PHE A 27 -0.06 6.80 -4.40
C PHE A 27 -0.89 8.05 -4.16
N GLU A 28 -0.75 8.69 -2.99
CA GLU A 28 -1.40 9.98 -2.72
C GLU A 28 -0.94 11.05 -3.74
N MET A 29 0.34 11.04 -4.11
CA MET A 29 0.86 11.90 -5.17
C MET A 29 0.22 11.63 -6.53
N LEU A 30 0.10 10.34 -6.91
CA LEU A 30 -0.55 9.95 -8.17
C LEU A 30 -2.04 10.31 -8.18
N GLU A 31 -2.74 10.09 -7.07
CA GLU A 31 -4.16 10.44 -6.94
C GLU A 31 -4.37 11.96 -7.04
N THR A 32 -3.49 12.75 -6.41
CA THR A 32 -3.53 14.21 -6.50
C THR A 32 -3.32 14.69 -7.94
N ALA A 33 -2.34 14.11 -8.65
CA ALA A 33 -2.09 14.42 -10.05
C ALA A 33 -3.28 14.03 -10.93
N TRP A 34 -3.86 12.85 -10.68
CA TRP A 34 -5.03 12.37 -11.40
C TRP A 34 -6.25 13.27 -11.19
N ARG A 35 -6.57 13.65 -9.95
CA ARG A 35 -7.69 14.57 -9.64
C ARG A 35 -7.55 15.89 -10.39
N SER A 36 -6.32 16.41 -10.50
CA SER A 36 -6.03 17.65 -11.23
C SER A 36 -6.24 17.53 -12.75
N LEU A 37 -6.01 16.33 -13.30
CA LEU A 37 -6.14 16.06 -14.74
C LEU A 37 -7.58 15.67 -15.13
N ASN A 38 -8.28 14.92 -14.27
CA ASN A 38 -9.56 14.29 -14.57
C ASN A 38 -10.65 15.29 -15.00
N ASP A 39 -10.63 16.51 -14.45
CA ASP A 39 -11.62 17.55 -14.74
C ASP A 39 -11.59 18.05 -16.19
N VAL A 40 -10.47 17.85 -16.89
CA VAL A 40 -10.27 18.34 -18.27
C VAL A 40 -9.91 17.23 -19.25
N TYR A 41 -9.79 15.99 -18.78
CA TYR A 41 -9.37 14.85 -19.59
C TYR A 41 -10.58 14.10 -20.15
N GLU A 42 -10.82 14.31 -21.44
CA GLU A 42 -11.98 13.80 -22.17
C GLU A 42 -11.56 13.04 -23.45
N GLY A 43 -12.52 12.30 -24.03
CA GLY A 43 -12.33 11.48 -25.23
C GLY A 43 -12.17 9.98 -24.91
N SER A 44 -12.13 9.14 -25.93
CA SER A 44 -12.10 7.67 -25.77
C SER A 44 -10.90 7.19 -24.96
N ALA A 45 -9.72 7.77 -25.18
CA ALA A 45 -8.52 7.45 -24.40
C ALA A 45 -8.67 7.83 -22.90
N ALA A 46 -9.42 8.89 -22.60
CA ALA A 46 -9.68 9.29 -21.22
C ALA A 46 -10.57 8.29 -20.49
N GLU A 47 -11.58 7.75 -21.16
CA GLU A 47 -12.45 6.72 -20.58
C GLU A 47 -11.70 5.40 -20.32
N GLU A 48 -10.84 4.98 -21.24
CA GLU A 48 -9.97 3.82 -21.04
C GLU A 48 -9.02 4.01 -19.85
N PHE A 49 -8.41 5.20 -19.74
CA PHE A 49 -7.54 5.53 -18.61
C PHE A 49 -8.32 5.57 -17.28
N LYS A 50 -9.51 6.17 -17.24
CA LYS A 50 -10.36 6.24 -16.04
C LYS A 50 -10.67 4.85 -15.49
N GLU A 51 -11.00 3.91 -16.36
CA GLU A 51 -11.27 2.53 -15.95
C GLU A 51 -10.01 1.81 -15.44
N ALA A 52 -8.88 1.98 -16.14
CA ALA A 52 -7.59 1.44 -15.69
C ALA A 52 -7.16 2.05 -14.34
N TRP A 53 -7.38 3.35 -14.15
CA TRP A 53 -7.11 4.06 -12.91
C TRP A 53 -8.00 3.51 -11.77
N ARG A 54 -9.30 3.35 -12.00
CA ARG A 54 -10.23 2.77 -11.02
C ARG A 54 -9.78 1.38 -10.57
N LYS A 55 -9.33 0.54 -11.50
CA LYS A 55 -8.79 -0.78 -11.16
C LYS A 55 -7.51 -0.67 -10.34
N THR A 56 -6.59 0.19 -10.75
CA THR A 56 -5.34 0.45 -10.01
C THR A 56 -5.62 0.89 -8.58
N MET A 57 -6.64 1.75 -8.35
CA MET A 57 -7.03 2.17 -7.01
C MET A 57 -7.46 0.99 -6.14
N VAL A 58 -8.31 0.10 -6.67
CA VAL A 58 -8.78 -1.08 -5.95
C VAL A 58 -7.63 -2.04 -5.63
N ASP A 59 -6.77 -2.32 -6.61
CA ASP A 59 -5.62 -3.22 -6.44
C ASP A 59 -4.62 -2.67 -5.41
N PHE A 60 -4.50 -1.35 -5.35
CA PHE A 60 -3.66 -0.66 -4.38
C PHE A 60 -4.22 -0.71 -2.95
N GLU A 61 -5.51 -0.41 -2.78
CA GLU A 61 -6.20 -0.51 -1.48
C GLU A 61 -6.13 -1.94 -0.92
N ASP A 62 -6.32 -2.95 -1.77
CA ASP A 62 -6.18 -4.36 -1.39
C ASP A 62 -4.74 -4.71 -0.97
N SER A 63 -3.74 -4.17 -1.68
CA SER A 63 -2.33 -4.36 -1.34
C SER A 63 -1.98 -3.74 0.02
N ILE A 64 -2.48 -2.54 0.31
CA ILE A 64 -2.36 -1.91 1.63
C ILE A 64 -2.99 -2.79 2.71
N GLY A 65 -4.24 -3.23 2.51
CA GLY A 65 -4.95 -4.04 3.49
C GLY A 65 -4.22 -5.35 3.82
N LYS A 66 -3.61 -5.98 2.81
CA LYS A 66 -2.76 -7.17 3.00
C LYS A 66 -1.52 -6.87 3.85
N ILE A 67 -0.81 -5.78 3.56
CA ILE A 67 0.38 -5.39 4.33
C ILE A 67 0.00 -5.08 5.77
N GLU A 68 -1.08 -4.34 5.99
CA GLU A 68 -1.60 -4.02 7.34
C GLU A 68 -1.98 -5.28 8.11
N THR A 69 -2.63 -6.25 7.46
CA THR A 69 -2.95 -7.56 8.06
C THR A 69 -1.69 -8.31 8.50
N ILE A 70 -0.65 -8.33 7.66
CA ILE A 70 0.64 -8.95 7.99
C ILE A 70 1.29 -8.22 9.17
N LEU A 71 1.28 -6.90 9.18
CA LEU A 71 1.85 -6.09 10.26
C LEU A 71 1.14 -6.34 11.60
N SER A 72 -0.19 -6.42 11.61
CA SER A 72 -0.96 -6.77 12.80
C SER A 72 -0.61 -8.16 13.30
N PHE A 73 -0.53 -9.15 12.41
CA PHE A 73 -0.11 -10.50 12.77
C PHE A 73 1.31 -10.55 13.35
N LEU A 74 2.27 -9.85 12.73
CA LEU A 74 3.65 -9.76 13.21
C LEU A 74 3.72 -9.12 14.59
N GLN A 75 2.90 -8.10 14.85
CA GLN A 75 2.81 -7.44 16.15
C GLN A 75 2.27 -8.40 17.22
N GLU A 76 1.17 -9.10 16.95
CA GLU A 76 0.60 -10.08 17.87
C GLU A 76 1.60 -11.18 18.25
N ILE A 77 2.32 -11.74 17.27
CA ILE A 77 3.26 -12.83 17.55
C ILE A 77 4.55 -12.35 18.23
N THR A 78 4.95 -11.09 18.09
CA THR A 78 6.16 -10.56 18.73
C THR A 78 5.91 -10.04 20.15
N GLU A 79 4.70 -9.57 20.44
CA GLU A 79 4.25 -9.19 21.78
C GLU A 79 3.96 -10.40 22.68
N ASN A 80 3.46 -11.51 22.11
CA ASN A 80 3.10 -12.72 22.85
C ASN A 80 4.24 -13.76 22.98
N ALA A 81 5.47 -13.46 22.54
CA ALA A 81 6.55 -14.44 22.39
C ALA A 81 7.89 -14.07 23.03
#